data_AF-A0A933TZ17-F1
#
_entry.id   AF-A0A933TZ17-F1
#
_cell.length_a   1.000
_cell.length_b   1.000
_cell.length_c   1.000
_cell.angle_alpha   90.00
_cell.angle_beta   90.00
_cell.angle_gamma   90.00
#
_symmetry.space_group_name_H-M   'P 1'
#
loop_
_entity.id
_entity.type
_entity.pdbx_description
1 polymer ?
#
loop_
_entity_poly.entity_id
_entity_poly.type
_entity_poly.pdbx_seq_one_letter_code
_entity_poly.pdbx_strand_id
1 'polypeptide(L)'
;MKISINEVLVGKINKSKWWHVTPVAPDAYSKRGIFLVSTYRQAEFYGRPNDIPDKVFITNPVYGFSEEEILLKLFPGKPNNRFLQAYKKMVKEEQKPQAQDEYKQVKQWYQKRISLDAAMFKKAKSLKYDAIVLMTKNGKKELERNRKPNSIELNLLNV
;
A
#
# COMPACT_ATOMS: atom_id res chain seq x y z
N MET A 1 11.29 20.21 21.04
CA MET A 1 10.09 19.74 20.31
C MET A 1 10.21 18.25 20.03
N LYS A 2 9.18 17.46 20.30
CA LYS A 2 9.16 16.02 19.97
C LYS A 2 8.66 15.88 18.53
N ILE A 3 9.52 15.43 17.61
CA ILE A 3 9.15 15.19 16.21
C ILE A 3 8.07 14.11 16.17
N SER A 4 6.98 14.36 15.44
CA SER A 4 5.90 13.38 15.27
C SER A 4 6.33 12.22 14.38
N ILE A 5 5.73 11.03 14.57
CA ILE A 5 5.97 9.87 13.69
C ILE A 5 5.68 10.21 12.23
N ASN A 6 4.66 11.04 11.97
CA ASN A 6 4.31 11.46 10.62
C ASN A 6 5.43 12.27 9.95
N GLU A 7 6.00 13.25 10.65
CA GLU A 7 7.13 14.04 10.13
C GLU A 7 8.36 13.18 9.88
N VAL A 8 8.67 12.25 10.80
CA VAL A 8 9.76 11.28 10.58
C VAL A 8 9.49 10.46 9.33
N LEU A 9 8.28 9.89 9.20
CA LEU A 9 7.89 9.05 8.07
C LEU A 9 8.03 9.79 6.73
N VAL A 10 7.42 10.97 6.60
CA VAL A 10 7.49 11.80 5.40
C VAL A 10 8.95 12.11 5.07
N GLY A 11 9.74 12.50 6.07
CA GLY A 11 11.16 12.77 5.91
C GLY A 11 11.97 11.55 5.43
N LYS A 12 11.67 10.34 5.93
CA LYS A 12 12.32 9.10 5.47
C LYS A 12 11.89 8.73 4.05
N ILE A 13 10.63 8.95 3.70
CA ILE A 13 10.11 8.65 2.37
C ILE A 13 10.77 9.54 1.31
N ASN A 14 10.76 10.86 1.52
CA ASN A 14 11.25 11.82 0.54
C ASN A 14 12.78 11.73 0.33
N LYS A 15 13.53 11.25 1.32
CA LYS A 15 14.99 11.06 1.20
C LYS A 15 15.39 9.72 0.58
N SER A 16 14.44 8.80 0.41
CA SER A 16 14.71 7.44 -0.05
C SER A 16 14.81 7.31 -1.57
N LYS A 17 15.29 6.15 -2.00
CA LYS A 17 15.09 5.61 -3.35
C LYS A 17 13.94 4.61 -3.29
N TRP A 18 13.10 4.56 -4.32
CA TRP A 18 11.90 3.75 -4.38
C TRP A 18 11.89 2.85 -5.61
N TRP A 19 11.47 1.61 -5.46
CA TRP A 19 11.48 0.64 -6.54
C TRP A 19 10.06 0.41 -7.03
N HIS A 20 9.89 0.49 -8.35
CA HIS A 20 8.62 0.34 -9.03
C HIS A 20 8.66 -0.88 -9.95
N VAL A 21 7.54 -1.60 -10.03
CA VAL A 21 7.30 -2.63 -11.05
C VAL A 21 6.27 -2.07 -12.01
N THR A 22 6.69 -1.85 -13.25
CA THR A 22 5.81 -1.32 -14.30
C THR A 22 4.64 -2.29 -14.52
N PRO A 23 3.38 -1.84 -14.36
CA PRO A 23 2.23 -2.69 -14.55
C PRO A 23 2.05 -3.04 -16.02
N VAL A 24 1.53 -4.25 -16.28
CA VAL A 24 1.21 -4.70 -17.64
C VAL A 24 0.14 -3.82 -18.30
N ALA A 25 -0.85 -3.38 -17.52
CA ALA A 25 -1.93 -2.52 -18.00
C ALA A 25 -1.54 -1.03 -17.80
N PRO A 26 -1.44 -0.22 -18.87
CA PRO A 26 -1.07 1.20 -18.75
C PRO A 26 -2.07 2.03 -17.94
N ASP A 27 -3.34 1.64 -17.94
CA ASP A 27 -4.41 2.31 -17.18
C ASP A 27 -4.42 1.97 -15.68
N ALA A 28 -3.48 1.14 -15.21
CA ALA A 28 -3.35 0.81 -13.81
C ALA A 28 -3.08 2.06 -12.95
N TYR A 29 -2.26 3.00 -13.43
CA TYR A 29 -1.93 4.19 -12.67
C TYR A 29 -3.15 5.07 -12.40
N SER A 30 -3.98 5.32 -13.41
CA SER A 30 -5.18 6.15 -13.24
C SER A 30 -6.24 5.51 -12.33
N LYS A 31 -6.25 4.18 -12.25
CA LYS A 31 -7.21 3.43 -11.41
C LYS A 31 -6.79 3.32 -9.96
N ARG A 32 -5.48 3.17 -9.70
CA ARG A 32 -4.98 2.75 -8.39
C ARG A 32 -3.65 3.38 -7.97
N GLY A 33 -3.11 4.35 -8.71
CA GLY A 33 -1.87 5.05 -8.37
C GLY A 33 -0.60 4.32 -8.80
N ILE A 34 0.56 4.90 -8.47
CA ILE A 34 1.88 4.29 -8.71
C ILE A 34 2.29 3.56 -7.44
N PHE A 35 2.42 2.23 -7.54
CA PHE A 35 2.86 1.37 -6.44
C PHE A 35 4.38 1.27 -6.42
N LEU A 36 5.01 1.65 -5.31
CA LEU A 36 6.44 1.55 -5.08
C LEU A 36 6.72 0.84 -3.75
N VAL A 37 7.90 0.28 -3.63
CA VAL A 37 8.38 -0.36 -2.40
C VAL A 37 9.77 0.11 -2.03
N SER A 38 10.11 -0.03 -0.74
CA SER A 38 11.34 0.53 -0.17
C SER A 38 12.64 -0.14 -0.60
N THR A 39 12.59 -1.36 -1.15
CA THR A 39 13.78 -2.14 -1.55
C THR A 39 13.54 -2.90 -2.85
N TYR A 40 14.63 -3.13 -3.61
CA TYR A 40 14.59 -3.89 -4.86
C TYR A 40 14.03 -5.30 -4.64
N ARG A 41 14.54 -5.99 -3.61
CA ARG A 41 14.11 -7.35 -3.25
C ARG A 41 12.62 -7.48 -2.96
N GLN A 42 11.99 -6.44 -2.41
CA GLN A 42 10.54 -6.43 -2.23
C GLN A 42 9.82 -6.24 -3.55
N ALA A 43 10.36 -5.43 -4.46
CA ALA A 43 9.74 -5.20 -5.76
C ALA A 43 9.72 -6.50 -6.58
N GLU A 44 10.75 -7.34 -6.46
CA GLU A 44 10.84 -8.66 -7.11
C GLU A 44 9.66 -9.59 -6.80
N PHE A 45 9.02 -9.44 -5.63
CA PHE A 45 7.83 -10.21 -5.29
C PHE A 45 6.64 -9.90 -6.23
N TYR A 46 6.56 -8.67 -6.74
CA TYR A 46 5.45 -8.21 -7.58
C TYR A 46 5.75 -8.31 -9.08
N GLY A 47 6.99 -8.62 -9.46
CA GLY A 47 7.43 -8.72 -10.85
C GLY A 47 8.86 -8.17 -11.03
N ARG A 48 9.29 -7.99 -12.28
CA ARG A 48 10.61 -7.41 -12.57
C ARG A 48 10.62 -5.91 -12.18
N PRO A 49 11.43 -5.47 -11.20
CA PRO A 49 11.55 -4.06 -10.88
C PRO A 49 12.24 -3.30 -12.00
N ASN A 50 11.98 -2.00 -12.11
CA ASN A 50 12.75 -1.11 -12.98
C ASN A 50 14.21 -1.06 -12.50
N ASP A 51 15.15 -0.96 -13.44
CA ASP A 51 16.59 -0.98 -13.13
C ASP A 51 17.05 0.27 -12.36
N ILE A 52 16.32 1.38 -12.52
CA ILE A 52 16.58 2.66 -11.85
C ILE A 52 15.46 2.93 -10.83
N PRO A 53 15.79 3.26 -9.57
CA PRO A 53 14.79 3.60 -8.58
C PRO A 53 14.31 5.05 -8.73
N ASP A 54 13.04 5.26 -8.42
CA ASP A 54 12.39 6.55 -8.45
C ASP A 54 12.71 7.41 -7.22
N LYS A 55 12.60 8.72 -7.43
CA LYS A 55 12.52 9.71 -6.37
C LYS A 55 11.08 10.17 -6.25
N VAL A 56 10.61 10.25 -5.01
CA VAL A 56 9.23 10.61 -4.69
C VAL A 56 9.23 11.80 -3.74
N PHE A 57 8.15 12.56 -3.78
CA PHE A 57 7.90 13.65 -2.86
C PHE A 57 6.44 13.59 -2.40
N ILE A 58 6.26 13.43 -1.09
CA ILE A 58 4.95 13.43 -0.44
C ILE A 58 4.96 14.41 0.74
N THR A 59 3.77 14.86 1.11
CA THR A 59 3.55 15.82 2.19
C THR A 59 2.42 15.38 3.13
N ASN A 60 1.40 14.70 2.61
CA ASN A 60 0.21 14.32 3.36
C ASN A 60 -0.23 12.88 3.05
N PRO A 61 0.50 11.86 3.54
CA PRO A 61 0.11 10.47 3.36
C PRO A 61 -0.97 10.06 4.36
N VAL A 62 -1.87 9.16 3.94
CA VAL A 62 -2.52 8.25 4.88
C VAL A 62 -1.60 7.05 5.10
N TYR A 63 -1.31 6.71 6.36
CA TYR A 63 -0.46 5.57 6.67
C TYR A 63 -1.05 4.65 7.73
N GLY A 64 -0.58 3.41 7.78
CA GLY A 64 -0.95 2.45 8.82
C GLY A 64 0.07 1.33 8.97
N PHE A 65 0.00 0.63 10.10
CA PHE A 65 0.83 -0.54 10.40
C PHE A 65 0.15 -1.87 10.03
N SER A 66 -1.01 -1.76 9.41
CA SER A 66 -1.81 -2.82 8.78
C SER A 66 -2.76 -2.17 7.76
N GLU A 67 -3.19 -2.92 6.76
CA GLU A 67 -4.19 -2.43 5.81
C GLU A 67 -5.54 -2.16 6.49
N GLU A 68 -5.91 -2.92 7.52
CA GLU A 68 -7.11 -2.66 8.33
C GLU A 68 -7.09 -1.26 8.95
N GLU A 69 -5.95 -0.79 9.49
CA GLU A 69 -5.82 0.57 10.02
C GLU A 69 -6.05 1.63 8.94
N ILE A 70 -5.50 1.43 7.74
CA ILE A 70 -5.68 2.35 6.61
C ILE A 70 -7.15 2.37 6.18
N LEU A 71 -7.78 1.20 6.05
CA LEU A 71 -9.19 1.08 5.68
C LEU A 71 -10.11 1.77 6.70
N LEU A 72 -9.81 1.67 7.99
CA LEU A 72 -10.57 2.36 9.04
C LEU A 72 -10.42 3.88 8.98
N LYS A 73 -9.24 4.40 8.59
CA LYS A 73 -9.03 5.83 8.36
C LYS A 73 -9.75 6.33 7.11
N LEU A 74 -9.75 5.54 6.04
CA LEU A 74 -10.36 5.92 4.76
C LEU A 74 -11.88 5.80 4.77
N PHE A 75 -12.41 4.80 5.46
CA PHE A 75 -13.83 4.47 5.48
C PHE A 75 -14.34 4.34 6.93
N PRO A 76 -14.47 5.47 7.65
CA PRO A 76 -14.93 5.45 9.04
C PRO A 76 -16.39 4.96 9.13
N GLY A 77 -16.67 4.06 10.07
CA GLY A 77 -17.99 3.47 10.33
C GLY A 77 -17.92 1.98 10.66
N LYS A 78 -18.09 1.61 11.94
CA LYS A 78 -18.29 0.20 12.35
C LYS A 78 -19.76 0.01 12.76
N PRO A 79 -20.44 -1.08 12.34
CA PRO A 79 -19.89 -2.38 11.90
C PRO A 79 -20.00 -2.71 10.39
N ASN A 80 -20.61 -1.85 9.56
CA ASN A 80 -20.94 -2.17 8.15
C ASN A 80 -19.94 -1.67 7.10
N ASN A 81 -18.67 -1.48 7.45
CA ASN A 81 -17.65 -1.16 6.45
C ASN A 81 -17.42 -2.37 5.52
N ARG A 82 -18.12 -2.37 4.38
CA ARG A 82 -18.06 -3.42 3.36
C ARG A 82 -16.64 -3.68 2.84
N PHE A 83 -15.78 -2.66 2.79
CA PHE A 83 -14.40 -2.79 2.32
C PHE A 83 -13.55 -3.53 3.34
N LEU A 84 -13.71 -3.23 4.63
CA LEU A 84 -13.04 -3.95 5.70
C LEU A 84 -13.50 -5.41 5.78
N GLN A 85 -14.80 -5.67 5.60
CA GLN A 85 -15.32 -7.03 5.55
C GLN A 85 -14.79 -7.81 4.34
N ALA A 86 -14.76 -7.19 3.15
CA ALA A 86 -14.17 -7.77 1.96
C ALA A 86 -12.68 -8.09 2.15
N TYR A 87 -11.90 -7.17 2.72
CA TYR A 87 -10.50 -7.39 3.08
C TYR A 87 -10.33 -8.60 4.01
N LYS A 88 -11.08 -8.65 5.12
CA LYS A 88 -11.01 -9.78 6.08
C LYS A 88 -11.37 -11.11 5.44
N LYS A 89 -12.32 -11.12 4.50
CA LYS A 89 -12.67 -12.31 3.74
C LYS A 89 -11.53 -12.75 2.82
N MET A 90 -10.91 -11.82 2.09
CA MET A 90 -9.76 -12.11 1.21
C MET A 90 -8.58 -12.69 1.98
N VAL A 91 -8.20 -12.10 3.11
CA VAL A 91 -7.10 -12.59 3.95
C VAL A 91 -7.37 -14.01 4.47
N LYS A 92 -8.63 -14.32 4.83
CA LYS A 92 -9.02 -15.68 5.24
C LYS A 92 -9.01 -16.67 4.08
N GLU A 93 -9.34 -16.24 2.87
CA GLU A 93 -9.30 -17.08 1.67
C GLU A 93 -7.86 -17.41 1.27
N GLU A 94 -6.93 -16.45 1.41
CA GLU A 94 -5.50 -16.62 1.10
C GLU A 94 -4.78 -17.63 2.02
N GLN A 95 -5.28 -17.84 3.24
CA GLN A 95 -4.70 -18.78 4.21
C GLN A 95 -5.16 -20.24 4.02
N LYS A 96 -6.09 -20.52 3.10
CA LYS A 96 -6.60 -21.88 2.87
C LYS A 96 -5.71 -22.62 1.87
N PRO A 97 -5.48 -23.94 2.05
CA PRO A 97 -4.80 -24.77 1.05
C PRO A 97 -5.53 -24.67 -0.30
N GLN A 98 -4.78 -24.39 -1.37
CA GLN A 98 -5.35 -24.25 -2.71
C GLN A 98 -5.87 -25.59 -3.22
N ALA A 99 -7.10 -25.60 -3.74
CA ALA A 99 -7.71 -26.75 -4.41
C ALA A 99 -7.28 -26.83 -5.89
N GLN A 100 -7.54 -27.98 -6.53
CA GLN A 100 -7.14 -28.34 -7.92
C GLN A 100 -7.47 -27.30 -9.02
N ASP A 101 -8.44 -26.38 -8.81
CA ASP A 101 -8.73 -25.27 -9.72
C ASP A 101 -8.06 -23.95 -9.27
N GLU A 102 -6.73 -23.95 -9.31
CA GLU A 102 -5.87 -22.89 -8.77
C GLU A 102 -6.02 -21.56 -9.54
N TYR A 103 -6.04 -21.62 -10.88
CA TYR A 103 -6.03 -20.42 -11.74
C TYR A 103 -7.28 -19.55 -11.59
N LYS A 104 -8.47 -20.16 -11.55
CA LYS A 104 -9.74 -19.42 -11.45
C LYS A 104 -9.87 -18.69 -10.11
N GLN A 105 -9.41 -19.33 -9.03
CA GLN A 105 -9.41 -18.74 -7.69
C GLN A 105 -8.41 -17.58 -7.58
N VAL A 106 -7.19 -17.75 -8.10
CA VAL A 106 -6.18 -16.68 -8.16
C VAL A 106 -6.71 -15.47 -8.95
N LYS A 107 -7.35 -15.71 -10.11
CA LYS A 107 -7.94 -14.63 -10.92
C LYS A 107 -9.04 -13.88 -10.18
N GLN A 108 -9.93 -14.59 -9.47
CA GLN A 108 -11.00 -13.95 -8.69
C GLN A 108 -10.45 -13.15 -7.51
N TRP A 109 -9.47 -13.68 -6.78
CA TRP A 109 -8.80 -12.97 -5.70
C TRP A 109 -8.15 -11.69 -6.21
N TYR A 110 -7.42 -11.77 -7.33
CA TYR A 110 -6.74 -10.63 -7.93
C TYR A 110 -7.72 -9.52 -8.36
N GLN A 111 -8.88 -9.89 -8.91
CA GLN A 111 -9.94 -8.93 -9.24
C GLN A 111 -10.50 -8.22 -8.00
N LYS A 112 -10.72 -8.95 -6.90
CA LYS A 112 -11.16 -8.36 -5.63
C LYS A 112 -10.09 -7.40 -5.09
N ARG A 113 -8.81 -7.77 -5.16
CA ARG A 113 -7.68 -6.92 -4.76
C ARG A 113 -7.62 -5.61 -5.55
N ILE A 114 -7.66 -5.69 -6.88
CA ILE A 114 -7.69 -4.50 -7.75
C ILE A 114 -8.87 -3.58 -7.39
N SER A 115 -10.04 -4.17 -7.14
CA SER A 115 -11.23 -3.40 -6.80
C SER A 115 -11.09 -2.68 -5.45
N LEU A 116 -10.46 -3.32 -4.46
CA LEU A 116 -10.17 -2.70 -3.17
C LEU A 116 -9.12 -1.59 -3.31
N ASP A 117 -8.04 -1.83 -4.04
CA ASP A 117 -7.00 -0.82 -4.32
C ASP A 117 -7.58 0.42 -4.98
N ALA A 118 -8.43 0.24 -5.99
CA ALA A 118 -9.10 1.33 -6.68
C ALA A 118 -10.05 2.12 -5.75
N ALA A 119 -10.76 1.43 -4.84
CA ALA A 119 -11.60 2.08 -3.86
C ALA A 119 -10.78 2.90 -2.85
N MET A 120 -9.68 2.33 -2.34
CA MET A 120 -8.75 3.01 -1.44
C MET A 120 -8.13 4.24 -2.11
N PHE A 121 -7.64 4.10 -3.35
CA PHE A 121 -7.11 5.20 -4.17
C PHE A 121 -8.12 6.36 -4.29
N LYS A 122 -9.33 6.06 -4.77
CA LYS A 122 -10.38 7.07 -4.95
C LYS A 122 -10.72 7.78 -3.64
N LYS A 123 -10.86 7.01 -2.55
CA LYS A 123 -11.21 7.58 -1.26
C LYS A 123 -10.07 8.43 -0.69
N ALA A 124 -8.84 7.94 -0.74
CA ALA A 124 -7.68 8.68 -0.26
C ALA A 124 -7.50 10.01 -1.02
N LYS A 125 -7.61 9.98 -2.35
CA LYS A 125 -7.56 11.19 -3.21
C LYS A 125 -8.69 12.17 -2.88
N SER A 126 -9.92 11.68 -2.64
CA SER A 126 -11.05 12.52 -2.22
C SER A 126 -10.83 13.23 -0.87
N LEU A 127 -10.05 12.60 0.01
CA LEU A 127 -9.67 13.14 1.32
C LEU A 127 -8.38 13.98 1.27
N LYS A 128 -7.88 14.31 0.07
CA LYS A 128 -6.68 15.13 -0.15
C LYS A 128 -5.38 14.54 0.38
N TYR A 129 -5.33 13.21 0.55
CA TYR A 129 -4.05 12.52 0.72
C TYR A 129 -3.31 12.46 -0.62
N ASP A 130 -1.98 12.52 -0.58
CA ASP A 130 -1.11 12.40 -1.76
C ASP A 130 -0.46 11.01 -1.91
N ALA A 131 -0.53 10.19 -0.84
CA ALA A 131 -0.04 8.83 -0.83
C ALA A 131 -0.81 7.93 0.16
N ILE A 132 -0.81 6.62 -0.11
CA ILE A 132 -1.13 5.58 0.86
C ILE A 132 0.16 4.86 1.23
N VAL A 133 0.45 4.74 2.52
CA VAL A 133 1.69 4.13 3.03
C VAL A 133 1.36 2.98 3.96
N LEU A 134 1.74 1.77 3.57
CA LEU A 134 1.62 0.57 4.40
C LEU A 134 3.00 0.15 4.90
N MET A 135 3.09 -0.18 6.18
CA MET A 135 4.29 -0.77 6.77
C MET A 135 3.90 -1.77 7.85
N THR A 136 4.86 -2.58 8.29
CA THR A 136 4.61 -3.54 9.36
C THR A 136 4.64 -2.87 10.75
N LYS A 137 4.12 -3.55 11.77
CA LYS A 137 4.26 -3.12 13.18
C LYS A 137 5.70 -2.88 13.61
N ASN A 138 6.67 -3.62 13.06
CA ASN A 138 8.09 -3.36 13.33
C ASN A 138 8.56 -2.03 12.73
N GLY A 139 7.97 -1.59 11.62
CA GLY A 139 8.22 -0.26 11.06
C GLY A 139 7.88 0.87 12.03
N LYS A 140 6.87 0.69 12.89
CA LYS A 140 6.57 1.67 13.96
C LYS A 140 7.78 1.90 14.87
N LYS A 141 8.39 0.81 15.34
CA LYS A 141 9.57 0.86 16.24
C LYS A 141 10.76 1.53 15.57
N GLU A 142 10.96 1.30 14.27
CA GLU A 142 12.02 1.97 13.51
C GLU A 142 11.77 3.48 13.41
N LEU A 143 10.54 3.91 13.11
CA LEU A 143 10.20 5.34 13.05
C LEU A 143 10.35 6.02 14.41
N GLU A 144 9.94 5.36 15.50
CA GLU A 144 10.15 5.85 16.87
C GLU A 144 11.64 6.05 17.22
N ARG A 145 12.53 5.28 16.58
CA ARG A 145 13.99 5.42 16.67
C ARG A 145 14.59 6.35 15.61
N ASN A 146 13.74 7.09 14.88
CA ASN A 146 14.14 7.92 13.74
C ASN A 146 14.93 7.15 12.65
N ARG A 147 14.56 5.89 12.41
CA ARG A 147 15.11 5.02 11.37
C ARG A 147 14.06 4.77 10.28
N LYS A 148 14.52 4.44 9.08
CA LYS A 148 13.64 4.05 7.98
C LYS A 148 13.25 2.58 8.16
N PRO A 149 11.96 2.23 8.15
CA PRO A 149 11.55 0.83 8.04
C PRO A 149 12.07 0.18 6.75
N ASN A 150 12.53 -1.06 6.83
CA ASN A 150 13.00 -1.82 5.66
C ASN A 150 11.87 -2.26 4.72
N SER A 151 10.65 -2.36 5.26
CA SER A 151 9.46 -2.77 4.51
C SER A 151 8.41 -1.68 4.57
N ILE A 152 8.33 -0.92 3.48
CA ILE A 152 7.33 0.11 3.23
C ILE A 152 6.80 -0.10 1.82
N GLU A 153 5.48 -0.17 1.72
CA GLU A 153 4.73 -0.05 0.49
C GLU A 153 4.18 1.38 0.39
N LEU A 154 4.35 1.98 -0.77
CA LEU A 154 3.97 3.36 -1.07
C LEU A 154 3.11 3.34 -2.32
N ASN A 155 1.93 3.94 -2.24
CA ASN A 155 1.08 4.14 -3.41
C ASN A 155 0.84 5.64 -3.62
N LEU A 156 1.44 6.20 -4.67
CA LEU A 156 1.33 7.62 -5.00
C LEU A 156 -0.01 7.91 -5.70
N LEU A 157 -0.68 8.97 -5.25
CA LEU A 157 -2.01 9.35 -5.72
C LEU A 157 -2.00 10.53 -6.70
N ASN A 158 -0.88 11.24 -6.76
CA ASN A 158 -0.60 12.36 -7.68
C ASN A 158 -0.15 11.81 -9.04
N VAL A 159 -1.07 11.09 -9.66
CA VAL A 159 -1.07 10.64 -11.05
C VAL A 159 -2.13 11.38 -11.85
#